data_AF-A0A2A5E8M3-F1
#
_entry.id   AF-A0A2A5E8M3-F1
#
_cell.length_a   1.000
_cell.length_b   1.000
_cell.length_c   1.000
_cell.angle_alpha   90.00
_cell.angle_beta   90.00
_cell.angle_gamma   90.00
#
_symmetry.space_group_name_H-M   'P 1'
#
loop_
_entity.id
_entity.type
_entity.pdbx_description
1 polymer ?
#
loop_
_entity_poly.entity_id
_entity_poly.type
_entity_poly.pdbx_seq_one_letter_code
_entity_poly.pdbx_strand_id
1 'polypeptide(L)'
;MIIKCKICKKETEGRSDKKFCSSRCKNYYHVHLRHASKQAAIRINAYLRRNHGILLEQLGKNKTQVKVYRNILEDKKFRFKYHTHTQINSKGKTFHYIYDLAWMEFSDDEILLVRKR
;
A
#
# COMPACT_ATOMS: atom_id res chain seq x y z
N MET A 1 -2.52 12.01 -38.68
CA MET A 1 -1.71 10.80 -38.46
C MET A 1 -2.63 9.60 -38.21
N ILE A 2 -2.30 8.45 -38.79
CA ILE A 2 -3.06 7.21 -38.57
C ILE A 2 -2.67 6.63 -37.20
N ILE A 3 -3.69 6.36 -36.38
CA ILE A 3 -3.52 5.89 -35.01
C ILE A 3 -4.33 4.62 -34.82
N LYS A 4 -3.69 3.60 -34.25
CA LYS A 4 -4.32 2.33 -33.92
C LYS A 4 -4.92 2.37 -32.52
N CYS A 5 -6.23 2.14 -32.41
CA CYS A 5 -6.90 2.14 -31.11
C CYS A 5 -6.35 1.04 -30.18
N LYS A 6 -6.07 1.37 -28.91
CA LYS A 6 -5.58 0.38 -27.93
C LYS A 6 -6.55 -0.78 -27.67
N ILE A 7 -7.86 -0.56 -27.78
CA ILE A 7 -8.93 -1.54 -27.47
C ILE A 7 -9.34 -2.35 -28.69
N CYS A 8 -10.00 -1.74 -29.69
CA CYS A 8 -10.56 -2.49 -30.83
C CYS A 8 -9.60 -2.62 -32.02
N LYS A 9 -8.38 -2.08 -31.92
CA LYS A 9 -7.35 -2.09 -32.98
C LYS A 9 -7.75 -1.42 -34.30
N LYS A 10 -8.91 -0.77 -34.38
CA LYS A 10 -9.33 0.06 -35.52
C LYS A 10 -8.37 1.23 -35.72
N GLU A 11 -8.00 1.46 -36.97
CA GLU A 11 -7.24 2.63 -37.39
C GLU A 11 -8.15 3.85 -37.50
N THR A 12 -7.70 4.97 -36.94
CA THR A 12 -8.41 6.24 -37.04
C THR A 12 -7.43 7.36 -37.24
N GLU A 13 -7.82 8.36 -38.00
CA GLU A 13 -7.07 9.60 -38.05
C GLU A 13 -7.31 10.44 -36.78
N GLY A 14 -6.26 11.15 -36.36
CA GLY A 14 -6.36 12.16 -35.32
C GLY A 14 -5.02 12.78 -34.95
N ARG A 15 -5.07 13.59 -33.88
CA ARG A 15 -3.90 14.18 -33.21
C ARG A 15 -2.93 13.10 -32.74
N SER A 16 -1.64 13.42 -32.73
CA SER A 16 -0.53 12.54 -32.33
C SER A 16 -0.74 11.81 -30.98
N ASP A 17 -1.43 12.43 -30.03
CA ASP A 17 -1.66 11.92 -28.69
C ASP A 17 -2.97 11.12 -28.53
N LYS A 18 -3.78 11.00 -29.59
CA LYS A 18 -5.01 10.20 -29.56
C LYS A 18 -4.66 8.73 -29.32
N LYS A 19 -5.32 8.09 -28.34
CA LYS A 19 -5.08 6.66 -27.97
C LYS A 19 -6.27 5.75 -28.26
N PHE A 20 -7.45 6.34 -28.48
CA PHE A 20 -8.72 5.62 -28.62
C PHE A 20 -9.52 6.16 -29.81
N CYS A 21 -10.21 5.27 -30.52
CA CYS A 21 -11.05 5.65 -31.65
C CYS A 21 -12.37 6.34 -31.22
N SER A 22 -12.85 6.05 -30.01
CA SER A 22 -14.13 6.55 -29.49
C SER A 22 -14.14 6.67 -27.97
N SER A 23 -15.11 7.43 -27.44
CA SER A 23 -15.42 7.53 -26.01
C SER A 23 -15.70 6.16 -25.39
N ARG A 24 -16.38 5.26 -26.13
CA ARG A 24 -16.63 3.87 -25.70
C ARG A 24 -15.33 3.11 -25.45
N CYS A 25 -14.39 3.14 -26.40
CA CYS A 25 -13.10 2.46 -26.23
C CYS A 25 -12.26 3.08 -25.09
N LYS A 26 -12.29 4.42 -24.96
CA LYS A 26 -11.65 5.11 -23.84
C LYS A 26 -12.23 4.66 -22.50
N ASN A 27 -13.56 4.61 -22.38
CA ASN A 27 -14.23 4.19 -21.15
C ASN A 27 -13.93 2.73 -20.82
N TYR A 28 -14.03 1.83 -21.81
CA TYR A 28 -13.70 0.42 -21.63
C TYR A 28 -12.30 0.24 -21.04
N TYR A 29 -11.30 0.92 -21.62
CA TYR A 29 -9.92 0.87 -21.12
C TYR A 29 -9.80 1.31 -19.66
N HIS A 30 -10.35 2.48 -19.32
CA HIS A 30 -10.19 3.04 -17.96
C HIS A 30 -11.00 2.27 -16.91
N VAL A 31 -12.16 1.70 -17.25
CA VAL A 31 -12.93 0.82 -16.35
C VAL A 31 -12.14 -0.45 -16.05
N HIS A 32 -11.61 -1.12 -17.06
CA HIS A 32 -10.85 -2.36 -16.87
C HIS A 32 -9.53 -2.11 -16.14
N LEU A 33 -8.84 -1.00 -16.44
CA LEU A 33 -7.63 -0.60 -15.71
C LEU A 33 -7.93 -0.37 -14.22
N ARG A 34 -8.96 0.42 -13.90
CA ARG A 34 -9.38 0.66 -12.50
C ARG A 34 -9.80 -0.63 -11.81
N HIS A 35 -10.51 -1.51 -12.51
CA HIS A 35 -10.92 -2.80 -11.98
C HIS A 35 -9.69 -3.66 -11.63
N ALA A 36 -8.74 -3.82 -12.57
CA ALA A 36 -7.52 -4.59 -12.33
C ALA A 36 -6.70 -4.04 -11.15
N SER A 37 -6.51 -2.71 -11.09
CA SER A 37 -5.82 -2.07 -9.96
C SER A 37 -6.56 -2.26 -8.64
N LYS A 38 -7.91 -2.15 -8.62
CA LYS A 38 -8.72 -2.42 -7.43
C LYS A 38 -8.54 -3.87 -6.97
N GLN A 39 -8.64 -4.84 -7.87
CA GLN A 39 -8.49 -6.26 -7.54
C GLN A 39 -7.12 -6.58 -6.92
N ALA A 40 -6.04 -6.04 -7.51
CA ALA A 40 -4.70 -6.21 -6.96
C ALA A 40 -4.56 -5.64 -5.53
N ALA A 41 -5.25 -4.52 -5.24
CA ALA A 41 -5.16 -3.85 -3.95
C ALA A 41 -6.00 -4.49 -2.83
N ILE A 42 -7.10 -5.21 -3.14
CA ILE A 42 -8.06 -5.71 -2.14
C ILE A 42 -7.38 -6.49 -1.01
N ARG A 43 -6.55 -7.49 -1.37
CA ARG A 43 -5.92 -8.37 -0.38
C ARG A 43 -4.85 -7.64 0.45
N ILE A 44 -4.06 -6.79 -0.20
CA ILE A 44 -3.01 -5.99 0.45
C ILE A 44 -3.65 -4.99 1.43
N ASN A 45 -4.70 -4.29 1.01
CA ASN A 45 -5.43 -3.35 1.87
C ASN A 45 -6.04 -4.05 3.09
N ALA A 46 -6.56 -5.27 2.93
CA ALA A 46 -7.04 -6.06 4.06
C ALA A 46 -5.92 -6.36 5.07
N TYR A 47 -4.70 -6.67 4.61
CA TYR A 47 -3.55 -6.88 5.48
C TYR A 47 -3.09 -5.60 6.17
N LEU A 48 -2.97 -4.50 5.43
CA LEU A 48 -2.58 -3.20 5.99
C LEU A 48 -3.57 -2.75 7.07
N ARG A 49 -4.88 -2.88 6.81
CA ARG A 49 -5.93 -2.55 7.79
C ARG A 49 -5.85 -3.43 9.05
N ARG A 50 -5.66 -4.74 8.89
CA ARG A 50 -5.50 -5.66 10.04
C ARG A 50 -4.25 -5.32 10.85
N ASN A 51 -3.12 -5.14 10.17
CA ASN A 51 -1.87 -4.78 10.82
C ASN A 51 -1.98 -3.44 11.57
N HIS A 52 -2.59 -2.42 10.95
CA HIS A 52 -2.84 -1.12 11.59
C HIS A 52 -3.64 -1.27 12.89
N GLY A 53 -4.73 -2.05 12.86
CA GLY A 53 -5.53 -2.35 14.06
C GLY A 53 -4.74 -3.07 15.15
N ILE A 54 -3.88 -4.02 14.79
CA ILE A 54 -2.99 -4.71 15.75
C ILE A 54 -2.02 -3.71 16.40
N LEU A 55 -1.35 -2.86 15.62
CA LEU A 55 -0.43 -1.86 16.18
C LEU A 55 -1.17 -0.88 17.09
N LEU A 56 -2.37 -0.45 16.70
CA LEU A 56 -3.19 0.46 17.48
C LEU A 56 -3.62 -0.16 18.81
N GLU A 57 -3.99 -1.45 18.81
CA GLU A 57 -4.33 -2.21 20.01
C GLU A 57 -3.14 -2.28 20.97
N GLN A 58 -1.94 -2.57 20.46
CA GLN A 58 -0.72 -2.66 21.29
C GLN A 58 -0.27 -1.31 21.85
N LEU A 59 -0.36 -0.23 21.06
CA LEU A 59 -0.04 1.13 21.53
C LEU A 59 -1.08 1.65 22.53
N GLY A 60 -2.35 1.33 22.33
CA GLY A 60 -3.46 1.92 23.06
C GLY A 60 -3.73 3.39 22.69
N LYS A 61 -4.58 4.06 23.48
CA LYS A 61 -5.08 5.41 23.14
C LYS A 61 -4.05 6.51 23.36
N ASN A 62 -3.32 6.46 24.49
CA ASN A 62 -2.57 7.61 25.01
C ASN A 62 -1.07 7.54 24.77
N LYS A 63 -0.52 6.36 24.48
CA LYS A 63 0.93 6.18 24.31
C LYS A 63 1.33 6.60 22.90
N THR A 64 2.46 7.32 22.81
CA THR A 64 3.12 7.64 21.53
C THR A 64 4.06 6.54 21.08
N GLN A 65 4.58 5.74 22.01
CA GLN A 65 5.42 4.60 21.72
C GLN A 65 5.30 3.50 22.78
N VAL A 66 5.56 2.26 22.40
CA VAL A 66 5.65 1.11 23.32
C VAL A 66 6.61 0.08 22.76
N LYS A 67 7.37 -0.61 23.63
CA LYS A 67 8.15 -1.79 23.25
C LYS A 67 7.38 -3.07 23.55
N VAL A 68 7.43 -4.01 22.62
CA VAL A 68 6.80 -5.34 22.74
C VAL A 68 7.74 -6.38 22.14
N TYR A 69 7.62 -7.64 22.54
CA TYR A 69 8.29 -8.73 21.83
C TYR A 69 7.61 -9.03 20.48
N ARG A 70 8.41 -9.48 19.51
CA ARG A 70 7.94 -9.82 18.15
C ARG A 70 6.78 -10.82 18.14
N ASN A 71 6.88 -11.85 18.97
CA ASN A 71 5.90 -12.94 19.06
C ASN A 71 4.48 -12.44 19.35
N ILE A 72 4.31 -11.36 20.13
CA ILE A 72 3.01 -10.74 20.43
C ILE A 72 2.27 -10.32 19.14
N LEU A 73 3.01 -9.82 18.15
CA LEU A 73 2.43 -9.45 16.86
C LEU A 73 2.19 -10.70 15.99
N GLU A 74 3.11 -11.67 16.02
CA GLU A 74 3.02 -12.91 15.25
C GLU A 74 1.82 -13.77 15.64
N ASP A 75 1.52 -13.86 16.94
CA ASP A 75 0.36 -14.58 17.47
C ASP A 75 -0.96 -13.98 16.94
N LYS A 76 -1.00 -12.66 16.75
CA LYS A 76 -2.11 -11.93 16.13
C LYS A 76 -2.15 -12.04 14.60
N LYS A 77 -1.23 -12.81 14.02
CA LYS A 77 -1.01 -12.99 12.58
C LYS A 77 -0.66 -11.68 11.87
N PHE A 78 0.11 -10.82 12.54
CA PHE A 78 0.68 -9.62 11.94
C PHE A 78 1.59 -9.99 10.76
N ARG A 79 1.51 -9.24 9.67
CA ARG A 79 2.28 -9.51 8.45
C ARG A 79 3.31 -8.42 8.19
N PHE A 80 4.53 -8.59 8.73
CA PHE A 80 5.64 -7.63 8.62
C PHE A 80 5.99 -7.21 7.19
N LYS A 81 5.72 -8.07 6.20
CA LYS A 81 5.92 -7.75 4.78
C LYS A 81 5.13 -6.54 4.29
N TYR A 82 3.96 -6.26 4.85
CA TYR A 82 3.05 -5.23 4.33
C TYR A 82 3.12 -3.95 5.17
N HIS A 83 3.65 -2.90 4.55
CA HIS A 83 3.74 -1.53 5.05
C HIS A 83 3.56 -0.55 3.89
N THR A 84 3.30 0.72 4.18
CA THR A 84 3.10 1.76 3.17
C THR A 84 4.41 2.45 2.76
N HIS A 85 5.36 2.60 3.69
CA HIS A 85 6.68 3.17 3.43
C HIS A 85 7.66 2.83 4.55
N THR A 86 8.94 3.11 4.33
CA THR A 86 10.00 3.00 5.34
C THR A 86 10.70 4.33 5.55
N GLN A 87 11.29 4.51 6.73
CA GLN A 87 12.17 5.63 7.04
C GLN A 87 13.36 5.11 7.83
N ILE A 88 14.56 5.57 7.49
CA ILE A 88 15.77 5.27 8.25
C ILE A 88 16.11 6.50 9.09
N ASN A 89 16.36 6.32 10.39
CA ASN A 89 16.78 7.41 11.25
C ASN A 89 18.30 7.66 11.17
N SER A 90 18.79 8.72 11.84
CA SER A 90 20.22 9.04 11.89
C SER A 90 21.11 7.95 12.50
N LYS A 91 20.53 6.99 13.21
CA LYS A 91 21.22 5.83 13.81
C LYS A 91 21.14 4.57 12.93
N GLY A 92 20.69 4.69 11.68
CA GLY A 92 20.57 3.57 10.74
C GLY A 92 19.44 2.58 11.06
N LYS A 93 18.51 2.92 11.95
CA LYS A 93 17.37 2.06 12.28
C LYS A 93 16.21 2.32 11.33
N THR A 94 15.63 1.23 10.83
CA THR A 94 14.53 1.26 9.86
C THR A 94 13.19 1.18 10.57
N PHE A 95 12.37 2.19 10.35
CA PHE A 95 10.96 2.22 10.73
C PHE A 95 10.12 1.78 9.53
N HIS A 96 9.24 0.82 9.74
CA HIS A 96 8.26 0.37 8.77
C HIS A 96 6.90 0.95 9.15
N TYR A 97 6.32 1.75 8.25
CA TYR A 97 5.11 2.50 8.54
C TYR A 97 3.87 1.85 7.95
N ILE A 98 2.79 1.87 8.72
CA ILE A 98 1.43 1.64 8.27
C ILE A 98 0.65 2.92 8.57
N TYR A 99 0.57 3.77 7.56
CA TYR A 99 -0.01 5.12 7.67
C TYR A 99 0.70 5.96 8.75
N ASP A 100 0.01 6.23 9.86
CA ASP A 100 0.44 7.02 11.00
C ASP A 100 1.16 6.18 12.08
N LEU A 101 1.13 4.85 11.99
CA LEU A 101 1.78 3.95 12.93
C LEU A 101 3.04 3.34 12.31
N ALA A 102 4.00 2.98 13.14
CA ALA A 102 5.22 2.34 12.70
C ALA A 102 5.68 1.26 13.67
N TRP A 103 6.50 0.34 13.16
CA TRP A 103 7.31 -0.54 13.98
C TRP A 103 8.78 -0.48 13.56
N MET A 104 9.67 -0.72 14.52
CA MET A 104 11.11 -0.82 14.33
C MET A 104 11.63 -2.02 15.10
N GLU A 105 12.36 -2.89 14.43
CA GLU A 105 12.85 -4.16 14.98
C GLU A 105 14.24 -3.96 15.61
N PHE A 106 14.46 -4.59 16.76
CA PHE A 106 15.76 -4.70 17.41
C PHE A 106 16.35 -6.11 17.19
N SER A 107 17.61 -6.30 17.58
CA SER A 107 18.32 -7.58 17.41
C SER A 107 17.97 -8.63 18.48
N ASP A 108 17.29 -8.21 19.55
CA ASP A 108 16.86 -9.02 20.70
C ASP A 108 15.38 -9.41 20.62
N ASP A 109 14.82 -9.45 19.40
CA ASP A 109 13.40 -9.72 19.11
C ASP A 109 12.41 -8.74 19.73
N GLU A 110 12.88 -7.62 20.30
CA GLU A 110 12.01 -6.51 20.64
C GLU A 110 11.60 -5.72 19.39
N ILE A 111 10.43 -5.11 19.49
CA ILE A 111 9.87 -4.20 18.50
C ILE A 111 9.41 -2.94 19.19
N LEU A 112 9.92 -1.79 18.75
CA LEU A 112 9.38 -0.49 19.13
C LEU A 112 8.21 -0.16 18.20
N LEU A 113 7.03 0.02 18.77
CA LEU A 113 5.86 0.58 18.10
C LEU A 113 5.81 2.08 18.35
N VAL A 114 5.48 2.86 17.32
CA VAL A 114 5.42 4.32 17.40
C VAL A 114 4.20 4.86 16.65
N ARG A 115 3.59 5.90 17.20
CA ARG A 115 2.61 6.74 16.49
C ARG A 115 3.30 8.02 16.04
N LYS A 116 3.30 8.28 14.74
CA LYS A 116 3.69 9.58 14.17
C LYS A 116 2.61 10.59 14.52
N ARG A 117 2.99 11.64 15.25
CA ARG A 117 2.17 12.83 15.43
C ARG A 117 2.48 13.83 14.31
#